data_AF-A0A6J1KFD1-F1
#
_entry.id   AF-A0A6J1KFD1-F1
#
_cell.length_a   1.000
_cell.length_b   1.000
_cell.length_c   1.000
_cell.angle_alpha   90.00
_cell.angle_beta   90.00
_cell.angle_gamma   90.00
#
_symmetry.space_group_name_H-M   'P 1'
#
loop_
_entity.id
_entity.type
_entity.pdbx_description
1 polymer ?
#
loop_
_entity_poly.entity_id
_entity_poly.type
_entity_poly.pdbx_seq_one_letter_code
_entity_poly.pdbx_strand_id
1 'polypeptide(L)'
;MRHHKHNSILSMGKGKGKGKDKGTTAADGGGIWSGGAVDFSALPEGCIAHILSFTSPQDVCRSASVSSTFRSAAEADAVWERFLPLEYGDEISDAVSKIFPPFASKKELYFHLCRVPVLIHGGAKSFSLDKKTGKKCFMIAPRELFIVWGDAPRYWRWTSDPESRFVELAELLSVCWLEIRGKIETEMLSPGTLYAAYMVFKLTTSNGFQRQPVKVGVGLVGSEVTKQTAYLENVDSEWRQRHPIVSRGIGLFNLNRRRVTISTQVAMPHETTRNNAPAEDCSHRIVPKEREDGWLEVQLGVFFHDGRVNGELEMSVLEVKGGHWKSGLLIQGIEIRPKDLTT
;
A
#
# COMPACT_ATOMS: atom_id res chain seq x y z
N MET A 1 23.22 0.81 53.55
CA MET A 1 24.23 1.86 53.84
C MET A 1 24.41 2.70 52.58
N ARG A 2 24.59 4.01 52.78
CA ARG A 2 24.50 5.14 51.83
C ARG A 2 25.22 4.94 50.50
N HIS A 3 24.74 5.59 49.43
CA HIS A 3 25.48 6.69 48.78
C HIS A 3 24.59 7.40 47.74
N HIS A 4 24.32 8.70 47.98
CA HIS A 4 23.82 9.63 46.98
C HIS A 4 24.61 10.94 47.08
N LYS A 5 25.16 11.32 45.92
CA LYS A 5 25.44 12.65 45.34
C LYS A 5 25.78 13.82 46.27
N HIS A 6 26.89 14.51 45.96
CA HIS A 6 26.88 15.95 45.68
C HIS A 6 28.17 16.33 44.92
N ASN A 7 28.05 17.09 43.83
CA ASN A 7 29.18 17.74 43.18
C ASN A 7 28.87 19.25 43.02
N SER A 8 29.92 20.03 43.19
CA SER A 8 29.94 21.42 43.67
C SER A 8 29.62 22.49 42.62
N ILE A 9 29.07 23.61 43.09
CA ILE A 9 28.86 24.88 42.37
C ILE A 9 29.86 25.92 42.94
N LEU A 10 30.62 26.56 42.05
CA LEU A 10 31.39 27.81 42.21
C LEU A 10 30.83 28.79 41.15
N SER A 11 30.84 30.11 41.23
CA SER A 11 31.16 31.14 42.22
C SER A 11 30.75 32.47 41.56
N MET A 12 30.21 33.37 42.37
CA MET A 12 30.21 34.85 42.33
C MET A 12 30.19 35.68 41.03
N GLY A 13 29.35 36.73 41.07
CA GLY A 13 29.54 37.95 40.28
C GLY A 13 28.35 38.92 40.29
N LYS A 14 28.00 39.52 41.44
CA LYS A 14 27.03 40.65 41.52
C LYS A 14 27.78 41.98 41.59
N GLY A 15 27.68 42.80 40.55
CA GLY A 15 28.04 44.22 40.55
C GLY A 15 26.81 45.11 40.51
N LYS A 16 26.70 46.05 41.46
CA LYS A 16 25.69 47.12 41.54
C LYS A 16 26.19 48.37 40.81
N GLY A 17 25.30 49.12 40.15
CA GLY A 17 25.55 50.51 39.74
C GLY A 17 24.27 51.20 39.26
N LYS A 18 23.88 52.28 39.96
CA LYS A 18 22.63 53.07 39.83
C LYS A 18 22.70 54.10 38.69
N GLY A 19 21.56 54.49 38.12
CA GLY A 19 21.42 55.71 37.32
C GLY A 19 19.96 56.07 37.03
N LYS A 20 19.52 57.24 37.52
CA LYS A 20 18.14 57.77 37.59
C LYS A 20 17.48 58.11 36.24
N ASP A 21 16.16 58.02 36.25
CA ASP A 21 15.20 58.60 35.29
C ASP A 21 15.32 60.11 35.10
N LYS A 22 15.16 60.57 33.86
CA LYS A 22 14.45 61.81 33.51
C LYS A 22 13.68 61.60 32.20
N GLY A 23 12.37 61.80 32.26
CA GLY A 23 11.47 61.70 31.11
C GLY A 23 11.66 62.84 30.12
N THR A 24 11.39 62.55 28.85
CA THR A 24 10.91 63.52 27.86
C THR A 24 10.06 62.76 26.85
N THR A 25 8.83 63.24 26.66
CA THR A 25 7.80 62.74 25.76
C THR A 25 8.09 63.07 24.30
N ALA A 26 7.85 62.07 23.45
CA ALA A 26 7.34 62.12 22.07
C ALA A 26 8.00 63.09 21.06
N ALA A 27 8.71 62.51 20.09
CA ALA A 27 8.59 62.93 18.71
C ALA A 27 8.50 61.70 17.82
N ASP A 28 7.45 61.74 17.01
CA ASP A 28 7.01 60.82 15.99
C ASP A 28 8.13 60.38 15.03
N GLY A 29 8.10 59.11 14.70
CA GLY A 29 9.09 58.42 13.90
C GLY A 29 8.58 57.03 13.58
N GLY A 30 7.41 56.99 12.92
CA GLY A 30 6.83 55.79 12.33
C GLY A 30 7.79 55.18 11.30
N GLY A 31 8.82 54.49 11.80
CA GLY A 31 9.57 53.51 11.04
C GLY A 31 8.66 52.33 10.80
N ILE A 32 7.91 52.37 9.70
CA ILE A 32 7.31 51.18 9.11
C ILE A 32 8.48 50.21 8.92
N TRP A 33 8.60 49.22 9.79
CA TRP A 33 9.31 48.00 9.46
C TRP A 33 8.55 47.41 8.30
N SER A 34 8.96 47.84 7.10
CA SER A 34 8.69 47.13 5.86
C SER A 34 9.52 45.87 5.98
N GLY A 35 9.06 44.92 6.79
CA GLY A 35 9.47 43.53 6.70
C GLY A 35 9.03 43.10 5.32
N GLY A 36 9.86 43.40 4.32
CA GLY A 36 9.67 43.00 2.95
C GLY A 36 9.61 41.48 2.99
N ALA A 37 8.39 40.95 2.97
CA ALA A 37 8.19 39.54 2.78
C ALA A 37 8.83 39.24 1.43
N VAL A 38 10.01 38.63 1.46
CA VAL A 38 10.65 38.13 0.25
C VAL A 38 9.73 37.02 -0.23
N ASP A 39 9.04 37.28 -1.33
CA ASP A 39 8.16 36.29 -1.94
C ASP A 39 8.98 35.05 -2.29
N PHE A 40 8.45 33.88 -2.01
CA PHE A 40 9.16 32.62 -2.26
C PHE A 40 9.50 32.44 -3.75
N SER A 41 8.73 33.09 -4.63
CA SER A 41 8.99 33.15 -6.08
C SER A 41 10.26 33.95 -6.45
N ALA A 42 10.80 34.77 -5.54
CA ALA A 42 12.02 35.54 -5.76
C ALA A 42 13.31 34.73 -5.51
N LEU A 43 13.19 33.48 -5.02
CA LEU A 43 14.34 32.59 -4.87
C LEU A 43 14.88 32.16 -6.25
N PRO A 44 16.21 32.01 -6.42
CA PRO A 44 16.78 31.41 -7.61
C PRO A 44 16.21 30.01 -7.86
N GLU A 45 16.05 29.65 -9.14
CA GLU A 45 15.50 28.34 -9.55
C GLU A 45 16.21 27.16 -8.88
N GLY A 46 17.55 27.21 -8.79
CA GLY A 46 18.34 26.17 -8.12
C GLY A 46 18.02 26.02 -6.63
N CYS A 47 17.69 27.11 -5.93
CA CYS A 47 17.26 27.04 -4.52
C CYS A 47 15.88 26.40 -4.40
N ILE A 48 14.95 26.74 -5.30
CA ILE A 48 13.62 26.13 -5.35
C ILE A 48 13.76 24.63 -5.66
N ALA A 49 14.55 24.26 -6.66
CA ALA A 49 14.81 22.87 -7.01
C ALA A 49 15.42 22.10 -5.84
N HIS A 50 16.41 22.68 -5.15
CA HIS A 50 16.98 22.06 -3.95
C HIS A 50 15.92 21.83 -2.86
N ILE A 51 15.06 22.82 -2.56
CA ILE A 51 13.95 22.65 -1.61
C ILE A 51 13.00 21.54 -2.06
N LEU A 52 12.60 21.54 -3.33
CA LEU A 52 11.71 20.53 -3.92
C LEU A 52 12.28 19.11 -3.81
N SER A 53 13.61 18.93 -3.91
CA SER A 53 14.27 17.63 -3.75
C SER A 53 14.08 16.97 -2.37
N PHE A 54 13.73 17.74 -1.34
CA PHE A 54 13.43 17.22 0.01
C PHE A 54 11.93 17.00 0.27
N THR A 55 11.09 17.24 -0.74
CA THR A 55 9.64 17.01 -0.67
C THR A 55 9.26 15.65 -1.26
N SER A 56 7.97 15.36 -1.43
CA SER A 56 7.53 14.16 -2.15
C SER A 56 7.43 14.42 -3.67
N PRO A 57 7.59 13.39 -4.52
CA PRO A 57 7.31 13.49 -5.95
C PRO A 57 5.93 14.07 -6.28
N GLN A 58 4.93 13.75 -5.44
CA GLN A 58 3.58 14.32 -5.55
C GLN A 58 3.57 15.83 -5.31
N ASP A 59 4.30 16.31 -4.29
CA ASP A 59 4.37 17.74 -3.97
C ASP A 59 5.15 18.51 -5.05
N VAL A 60 6.23 17.94 -5.59
CA VAL A 60 6.94 18.52 -6.74
C VAL A 60 6.00 18.72 -7.93
N CYS A 61 5.18 17.73 -8.26
CA CYS A 61 4.21 17.85 -9.34
C CYS A 61 3.14 18.93 -9.07
N ARG A 62 2.69 19.06 -7.81
CA ARG A 62 1.75 20.11 -7.40
C ARG A 62 2.39 21.49 -7.49
N SER A 63 3.62 21.65 -6.99
CA SER A 63 4.39 22.88 -7.04
C SER A 63 4.65 23.36 -8.47
N ALA A 64 4.92 22.44 -9.41
CA ALA A 64 5.08 22.76 -10.83
C ALA A 64 3.85 23.44 -11.47
N SER A 65 2.68 23.29 -10.85
CA SER A 65 1.43 23.90 -11.33
C SER A 65 1.22 25.33 -10.82
N VAL A 66 2.02 25.79 -9.85
CA VAL A 66 1.82 27.09 -9.17
C VAL A 66 2.36 28.26 -9.99
N SER A 67 3.54 28.12 -10.62
CA SER A 67 4.14 29.17 -11.47
C SER A 67 5.15 28.59 -12.46
N SER A 68 5.58 29.39 -13.44
CA SER A 68 6.63 29.00 -14.40
C SER A 68 7.98 28.73 -13.75
N THR A 69 8.38 29.52 -12.74
CA THR A 69 9.66 29.34 -12.03
C THR A 69 9.67 28.00 -11.28
N PHE A 70 8.58 27.69 -10.58
CA PHE A 70 8.43 26.40 -9.91
C PHE A 70 8.35 25.24 -10.90
N ARG A 71 7.70 25.43 -12.05
CA ARG A 71 7.68 24.42 -13.12
C ARG A 71 9.08 24.11 -13.59
N SER A 72 9.87 25.13 -13.93
CA SER A 72 11.25 24.96 -14.37
C SER A 72 12.09 24.22 -13.31
N ALA A 73 12.02 24.68 -12.06
CA ALA A 73 12.70 24.03 -10.93
C ALA A 73 12.28 22.56 -10.73
N ALA A 74 10.99 22.24 -10.93
CA ALA A 74 10.45 20.90 -10.78
C ALA A 74 10.82 19.94 -11.93
N GLU A 75 11.23 20.45 -13.10
CA GLU A 75 11.76 19.64 -14.20
C GLU A 75 13.26 19.31 -14.03
N ALA A 76 13.96 19.96 -13.09
CA ALA A 76 15.40 19.79 -12.93
C ALA A 76 15.77 18.37 -12.46
N ASP A 77 16.74 17.75 -13.14
CA ASP A 77 17.21 16.39 -12.82
C ASP A 77 17.74 16.25 -11.40
N ALA A 78 18.31 17.31 -10.81
CA ALA A 78 18.77 17.31 -9.42
C ALA A 78 17.64 17.00 -8.42
N VAL A 79 16.40 17.35 -8.76
CA VAL A 79 15.22 17.01 -7.94
C VAL A 79 14.95 15.51 -8.01
N TRP A 80 14.84 14.98 -9.23
CA TRP A 80 14.47 13.58 -9.47
C TRP A 80 15.57 12.59 -9.12
N GLU A 81 16.84 13.01 -9.17
CA GLU A 81 17.98 12.26 -8.64
C GLU A 81 17.83 11.89 -7.17
N ARG A 82 17.19 12.75 -6.37
CA ARG A 82 16.96 12.48 -4.94
C ARG A 82 15.83 11.46 -4.73
N PHE A 83 14.87 11.39 -5.66
CA PHE A 83 13.72 10.48 -5.60
C PHE A 83 14.00 9.11 -6.20
N LEU A 84 15.03 9.01 -7.04
CA LEU A 84 15.59 7.75 -7.47
C LEU A 84 16.55 7.28 -6.37
N PRO A 85 16.27 6.19 -5.63
CA PRO A 85 17.21 5.67 -4.65
C PRO A 85 18.63 5.55 -5.21
N LEU A 86 19.54 6.43 -4.77
CA LEU A 86 20.97 6.39 -5.15
C LEU A 86 21.65 5.09 -4.68
N GLU A 87 21.01 4.40 -3.73
CA GLU A 87 21.39 3.11 -3.14
C GLU A 87 20.55 1.97 -3.75
N TYR A 88 20.43 1.95 -5.08
CA TYR A 88 20.07 0.73 -5.76
C TYR A 88 21.25 -0.22 -5.60
N GLY A 89 21.03 -1.39 -4.99
CA GLY A 89 22.01 -2.46 -5.06
C GLY A 89 22.38 -2.73 -6.53
N ASP A 90 23.58 -3.25 -6.78
CA ASP A 90 24.18 -3.36 -8.12
C ASP A 90 23.22 -3.96 -9.15
N GLU A 91 22.37 -4.90 -8.73
CA GLU A 91 21.38 -5.55 -9.57
C GLU A 91 20.27 -4.64 -10.09
N ILE A 92 19.71 -3.75 -9.26
CA ILE A 92 18.66 -2.82 -9.72
C ILE A 92 19.28 -1.82 -10.69
N SER A 93 20.48 -1.31 -10.40
CA SER A 93 21.21 -0.42 -11.28
C SER A 93 21.51 -1.08 -12.64
N ASP A 94 21.96 -2.33 -12.64
CA ASP A 94 22.18 -3.13 -13.85
C ASP A 94 20.87 -3.32 -14.64
N ALA A 95 19.77 -3.70 -13.97
CA ALA A 95 18.48 -3.89 -14.61
C ALA A 95 17.93 -2.59 -15.23
N VAL A 96 18.09 -1.45 -14.55
CA VAL A 96 17.70 -0.13 -15.06
C VAL A 96 18.57 0.30 -16.24
N SER A 97 19.87 0.00 -16.22
CA SER A 97 20.79 0.33 -17.31
C SER A 97 20.47 -0.36 -18.64
N LYS A 98 19.78 -1.51 -18.56
CA LYS A 98 19.35 -2.31 -19.72
C LYS A 98 18.05 -1.81 -20.36
N ILE A 99 17.40 -0.81 -19.78
CA ILE A 99 16.17 -0.25 -20.33
C ILE A 99 16.51 0.59 -21.57
N PHE A 100 15.91 0.23 -22.71
CA PHE A 100 16.09 0.92 -23.98
C PHE A 100 14.73 1.39 -24.54
N PRO A 101 14.64 2.60 -25.14
CA PRO A 101 15.70 3.61 -25.29
C PRO A 101 16.11 4.28 -23.97
N PRO A 102 17.31 4.88 -23.89
CA PRO A 102 17.70 5.64 -22.71
C PRO A 102 16.76 6.84 -22.51
N PHE A 103 16.48 7.15 -21.24
CA PHE A 103 15.58 8.25 -20.88
C PHE A 103 16.26 9.61 -21.09
N ALA A 104 15.49 10.61 -21.52
CA ALA A 104 16.00 11.96 -21.75
C ALA A 104 16.17 12.75 -20.43
N SER A 105 15.47 12.35 -19.36
CA SER A 105 15.57 12.94 -18.03
C SER A 105 15.40 11.92 -16.91
N LYS A 106 15.88 12.25 -15.70
CA LYS A 106 15.67 11.42 -14.49
C LYS A 106 14.19 11.36 -14.10
N LYS A 107 13.42 12.40 -14.44
CA LYS A 107 11.96 12.43 -14.28
C LYS A 107 11.27 11.36 -15.14
N GLU A 108 11.65 11.24 -16.41
CA GLU A 108 11.12 10.21 -17.30
C GLU A 108 11.44 8.81 -16.78
N LEU A 109 12.68 8.58 -16.35
CA LEU A 109 13.09 7.34 -15.72
C LEU A 109 12.23 7.02 -14.48
N TYR A 110 12.04 8.01 -13.59
CA TYR A 110 11.19 7.84 -12.41
C TYR A 110 9.76 7.39 -12.77
N PHE A 111 9.10 8.09 -13.71
CA PHE A 111 7.75 7.72 -14.13
C PHE A 111 7.70 6.40 -14.88
N HIS A 112 8.77 6.02 -15.57
CA HIS A 112 8.88 4.69 -16.16
C HIS A 112 8.92 3.60 -15.08
N LEU A 113 9.77 3.75 -14.06
CA LEU A 113 9.85 2.82 -12.92
C LEU A 113 8.56 2.72 -12.10
N CYS A 114 7.73 3.76 -12.11
CA CYS A 114 6.39 3.70 -11.50
C CYS A 114 5.37 2.91 -12.32
N ARG A 115 5.55 2.82 -13.64
CA ARG A 115 4.56 2.22 -14.57
C ARG A 115 4.95 0.82 -15.00
N VAL A 116 6.24 0.60 -15.24
CA VAL A 116 6.80 -0.63 -15.79
C VAL A 116 7.75 -1.21 -14.76
N PRO A 117 7.34 -2.25 -14.03
CA PRO A 117 8.22 -2.94 -13.09
C PRO A 117 9.40 -3.59 -13.83
N VAL A 118 10.58 -3.52 -13.22
CA VAL A 118 11.81 -4.11 -13.75
C VAL A 118 12.09 -5.42 -13.02
N LEU A 119 12.47 -6.47 -13.76
CA LEU A 119 12.83 -7.75 -13.17
C LEU A 119 14.26 -7.72 -12.61
N ILE A 120 14.44 -8.23 -11.40
CA ILE A 120 15.71 -8.29 -10.67
C ILE A 120 15.97 -9.72 -10.16
N HIS A 121 17.19 -10.02 -9.72
CA HIS A 121 17.61 -11.35 -9.28
C HIS A 121 17.23 -12.45 -10.30
N GLY A 122 17.48 -12.22 -11.59
CA GLY A 122 17.16 -13.18 -12.64
C GLY A 122 15.65 -13.45 -12.85
N GLY A 123 14.78 -12.54 -12.41
CA GLY A 123 13.32 -12.69 -12.52
C GLY A 123 12.65 -13.21 -11.24
N ALA A 124 13.42 -13.43 -10.17
CA ALA A 124 12.91 -13.82 -8.85
C ALA A 124 12.01 -12.74 -8.22
N LYS A 125 12.26 -11.47 -8.51
CA LYS A 125 11.46 -10.35 -8.00
C LYS A 125 11.29 -9.28 -9.09
N SER A 126 10.22 -8.50 -8.98
CA SER A 126 10.08 -7.27 -9.75
C SER A 126 10.21 -6.07 -8.84
N PHE A 127 10.79 -4.98 -9.35
CA PHE A 127 11.04 -3.73 -8.67
C PHE A 127 10.29 -2.58 -9.37
N SER A 128 9.66 -1.71 -8.60
CA SER A 128 9.04 -0.47 -9.08
C SER A 128 9.08 0.60 -7.98
N LEU A 129 8.68 1.83 -8.33
CA LEU A 129 8.56 2.92 -7.37
C LEU A 129 7.10 3.29 -7.15
N ASP A 130 6.73 3.56 -5.89
CA ASP A 130 5.43 4.15 -5.59
C ASP A 130 5.37 5.57 -6.16
N LYS A 131 4.38 5.82 -7.00
CA LYS A 131 4.26 7.07 -7.76
C LYS A 131 4.18 8.32 -6.88
N LYS A 132 3.53 8.23 -5.71
CA LYS A 132 3.30 9.40 -4.85
C LYS A 132 4.51 9.69 -3.97
N THR A 133 5.10 8.65 -3.39
CA THR A 133 6.10 8.75 -2.32
C THR A 133 7.52 8.50 -2.79
N GLY A 134 7.73 7.87 -3.96
CA GLY A 134 9.05 7.44 -4.44
C GLY A 134 9.65 6.28 -3.66
N LYS A 135 8.85 5.62 -2.80
CA LYS A 135 9.31 4.49 -1.98
C LYS A 135 9.34 3.21 -2.82
N LYS A 136 10.26 2.31 -2.49
CA LYS A 136 10.49 1.06 -3.23
C LYS A 136 9.27 0.14 -3.12
N CYS A 137 8.88 -0.48 -4.23
CA CYS A 137 7.85 -1.52 -4.30
C CYS A 137 8.48 -2.79 -4.87
N PHE A 138 8.09 -3.94 -4.35
CA PHE A 138 8.56 -5.23 -4.84
C PHE A 138 7.42 -6.20 -5.04
N MET A 139 7.56 -7.11 -6.00
CA MET A 139 6.74 -8.31 -6.06
C MET A 139 7.64 -9.55 -6.10
N ILE A 140 7.35 -10.53 -5.27
CA ILE A 140 8.04 -11.82 -5.23
C ILE A 140 7.40 -12.74 -6.28
N ALA A 141 8.21 -13.30 -7.17
CA ALA A 141 7.75 -14.21 -8.20
C ALA A 141 7.22 -15.52 -7.61
N PRO A 142 6.29 -16.22 -8.28
CA PRO A 142 5.71 -17.46 -7.76
C PRO A 142 6.74 -18.56 -7.52
N ARG A 143 7.82 -18.59 -8.33
CA ARG A 143 8.96 -19.52 -8.16
C ARG A 143 9.78 -19.30 -6.89
N GLU A 144 9.74 -18.10 -6.35
CA GLU A 144 10.43 -17.73 -5.11
C GLU A 144 9.52 -17.85 -3.87
N LEU A 145 8.26 -18.21 -4.08
CA LEU A 145 7.34 -18.49 -2.99
C LEU A 145 7.53 -19.94 -2.53
N PHE A 146 7.49 -20.14 -1.22
CA PHE A 146 7.27 -21.46 -0.66
C PHE A 146 5.80 -21.83 -0.87
N ILE A 147 5.56 -22.83 -1.70
CA ILE A 147 4.22 -23.36 -1.97
C ILE A 147 4.21 -24.84 -1.56
N VAL A 148 3.32 -25.22 -0.65
CA VAL A 148 3.19 -26.64 -0.25
C VAL A 148 2.81 -27.48 -1.46
N TRP A 149 3.66 -28.49 -1.73
CA TRP A 149 3.63 -29.34 -2.90
C TRP A 149 3.74 -28.62 -4.26
N GLY A 150 4.33 -27.43 -4.31
CA GLY A 150 4.53 -26.66 -5.56
C GLY A 150 5.31 -27.39 -6.65
N ASP A 151 6.17 -28.33 -6.28
CA ASP A 151 6.95 -29.16 -7.21
C ASP A 151 6.20 -30.42 -7.68
N ALA A 152 5.00 -30.68 -7.13
CA ALA A 152 4.21 -31.85 -7.47
C ALA A 152 3.21 -31.50 -8.59
N PRO A 153 3.41 -31.99 -9.83
CA PRO A 153 2.56 -31.64 -10.98
C PRO A 153 1.11 -32.15 -10.86
N ARG A 154 0.83 -33.01 -9.87
CA ARG A 154 -0.53 -33.44 -9.52
C ARG A 154 -1.35 -32.33 -8.87
N TYR A 155 -0.69 -31.38 -8.22
CA TYR A 155 -1.33 -30.37 -7.37
C TYR A 155 -1.16 -28.97 -7.93
N TRP A 156 -0.01 -28.70 -8.56
CA TRP A 156 0.33 -27.41 -9.12
C TRP A 156 0.82 -27.55 -10.56
N ARG A 157 0.46 -26.59 -11.40
CA ARG A 157 0.95 -26.45 -12.76
C ARG A 157 1.63 -25.10 -12.90
N TRP A 158 2.78 -25.10 -13.57
CA TRP A 158 3.51 -23.88 -13.90
C TRP A 158 3.13 -23.45 -15.31
N THR A 159 2.59 -22.24 -15.46
CA THR A 159 2.08 -21.71 -16.72
C THR A 159 2.62 -20.31 -16.99
N SER A 160 2.39 -19.78 -18.19
CA SER A 160 2.71 -18.40 -18.55
C SER A 160 1.44 -17.65 -18.93
N ASP A 161 1.32 -16.40 -18.55
CA ASP A 161 0.24 -15.50 -19.00
C ASP A 161 0.91 -14.27 -19.67
N PRO A 162 0.51 -13.88 -20.91
CA PRO A 162 1.06 -12.71 -21.60
C PRO A 162 0.89 -11.40 -20.84
N GLU A 163 -0.10 -11.29 -19.97
CA GLU A 163 -0.38 -10.14 -19.12
C GLU A 163 0.38 -10.22 -17.77
N SER A 164 1.22 -11.24 -17.59
CA SER A 164 1.99 -11.45 -16.38
C SER A 164 3.30 -10.67 -16.36
N ARG A 165 3.66 -10.18 -15.17
CA ARG A 165 5.01 -9.64 -14.89
C ARG A 165 6.10 -10.71 -14.94
N PHE A 166 5.77 -11.95 -14.60
CA PHE A 166 6.71 -13.07 -14.54
C PHE A 166 6.42 -14.12 -15.60
N VAL A 167 7.48 -14.78 -16.07
CA VAL A 167 7.41 -15.83 -17.10
C VAL A 167 6.60 -17.03 -16.62
N GLU A 168 6.78 -17.42 -15.36
CA GLU A 168 6.11 -18.57 -14.76
C GLU A 168 5.19 -18.16 -13.62
N LEU A 169 3.97 -18.69 -13.68
CA LEU A 169 2.89 -18.54 -12.73
C LEU A 169 2.54 -19.88 -12.10
N ALA A 170 2.07 -19.85 -10.86
CA ALA A 170 1.65 -21.06 -10.16
C ALA A 170 0.13 -21.21 -10.24
N GLU A 171 -0.33 -22.22 -10.97
CA GLU A 171 -1.74 -22.59 -11.07
C GLU A 171 -2.06 -23.77 -10.17
N LEU A 172 -3.02 -23.60 -9.27
CA LEU A 172 -3.50 -24.64 -8.39
C LEU A 172 -4.47 -25.57 -9.12
N LEU A 173 -4.11 -26.84 -9.27
CA LEU A 173 -4.95 -27.86 -9.89
C LEU A 173 -5.96 -28.46 -8.92
N SER A 174 -5.50 -28.96 -7.77
CA SER A 174 -6.39 -29.56 -6.76
C SER A 174 -5.67 -29.83 -5.43
N VAL A 175 -6.00 -29.14 -4.33
CA VAL A 175 -5.48 -29.46 -2.98
C VAL A 175 -6.54 -29.27 -1.90
N CYS A 176 -6.44 -30.01 -0.80
CA CYS A 176 -7.22 -29.76 0.41
C CYS A 176 -6.47 -28.94 1.48
N TRP A 177 -5.15 -28.81 1.34
CA TRP A 177 -4.25 -28.01 2.17
C TRP A 177 -3.59 -26.94 1.31
N LEU A 178 -3.80 -25.66 1.65
CA LEU A 178 -3.20 -24.54 0.94
C LEU A 178 -2.24 -23.82 1.88
N GLU A 179 -0.98 -23.72 1.49
CA GLU A 179 0.01 -22.96 2.24
C GLU A 179 1.00 -22.34 1.27
N ILE A 180 1.02 -21.02 1.29
CA ILE A 180 1.88 -20.18 0.47
C ILE A 180 2.59 -19.22 1.42
N ARG A 181 3.91 -19.12 1.31
CA ARG A 181 4.70 -18.16 2.05
C ARG A 181 5.66 -17.44 1.12
N GLY A 182 5.80 -16.14 1.31
CA GLY A 182 6.85 -15.34 0.69
C GLY A 182 7.78 -14.79 1.77
N LYS A 183 9.01 -14.49 1.38
CA LYS A 183 10.01 -13.87 2.24
C LYS A 183 10.74 -12.76 1.50
N ILE A 184 11.01 -11.66 2.19
CA ILE A 184 11.80 -10.56 1.66
C ILE A 184 12.63 -9.93 2.78
N GLU A 185 13.87 -9.60 2.47
CA GLU A 185 14.76 -8.88 3.38
C GLU A 185 14.25 -7.44 3.56
N THR A 186 14.12 -6.98 4.79
CA THR A 186 13.64 -5.62 5.08
C THR A 186 14.58 -4.54 4.55
N GLU A 187 15.86 -4.87 4.37
CA GLU A 187 16.89 -3.98 3.80
C GLU A 187 16.58 -3.57 2.36
N MET A 188 15.84 -4.42 1.63
CA MET A 188 15.36 -4.07 0.28
C MET A 188 14.31 -2.95 0.34
N LEU A 189 13.57 -2.84 1.45
CA LEU A 189 12.47 -1.88 1.62
C LEU A 189 12.99 -0.51 2.08
N SER A 190 12.27 0.55 1.71
CA SER A 190 12.60 1.89 2.19
C SER A 190 12.28 2.06 3.69
N PRO A 191 13.19 2.60 4.52
CA PRO A 191 12.95 2.84 5.94
C PRO A 191 11.92 3.94 6.19
N GLY A 192 11.39 3.98 7.41
CA GLY A 192 10.36 4.92 7.85
C GLY A 192 9.06 4.80 7.06
N THR A 193 8.73 3.62 6.57
CA THR A 193 7.62 3.42 5.63
C THR A 193 6.68 2.33 6.12
N LEU A 194 5.38 2.62 6.10
CA LEU A 194 4.33 1.62 6.31
C LEU A 194 4.10 0.88 4.99
N TYR A 195 4.33 -0.42 4.99
CA TYR A 195 4.05 -1.33 3.89
C TYR A 195 2.78 -2.12 4.12
N ALA A 196 2.15 -2.51 3.02
CA ALA A 196 1.19 -3.60 3.00
C ALA A 196 1.61 -4.64 1.96
N ALA A 197 1.40 -5.91 2.30
CA ALA A 197 1.62 -7.01 1.38
C ALA A 197 0.28 -7.47 0.81
N TYR A 198 0.28 -7.83 -0.47
CA TYR A 198 -0.89 -8.26 -1.22
C TYR A 198 -0.55 -9.52 -2.00
N MET A 199 -1.38 -10.56 -1.90
CA MET A 199 -1.29 -11.67 -2.86
C MET A 199 -2.06 -11.26 -4.12
N VAL A 200 -1.41 -11.40 -5.28
CA VAL A 200 -1.97 -11.05 -6.59
C VAL A 200 -2.22 -12.33 -7.38
N PHE A 201 -3.46 -12.51 -7.83
CA PHE A 201 -3.92 -13.77 -8.41
C PHE A 201 -5.11 -13.59 -9.36
N LYS A 202 -5.42 -14.61 -10.15
CA LYS A 202 -6.64 -14.77 -10.94
C LYS A 202 -7.37 -16.04 -10.48
N LEU A 203 -8.68 -16.07 -10.70
CA LEU A 203 -9.50 -17.27 -10.54
C LEU A 203 -9.97 -17.72 -11.92
N THR A 204 -9.62 -18.93 -12.35
CA THR A 204 -9.98 -19.45 -13.69
C THR A 204 -11.24 -20.31 -13.61
N THR A 205 -11.10 -21.53 -13.09
CA THR A 205 -12.20 -22.47 -12.82
C THR A 205 -12.19 -22.80 -11.33
N SER A 206 -12.36 -21.78 -10.50
CA SER A 206 -12.11 -21.90 -9.07
C SER A 206 -13.23 -22.64 -8.35
N ASN A 207 -12.91 -23.81 -7.81
CA ASN A 207 -13.80 -24.57 -6.92
C ASN A 207 -13.24 -24.58 -5.50
N GLY A 208 -14.13 -24.56 -4.50
CA GLY A 208 -13.78 -24.77 -3.10
C GLY A 208 -13.31 -23.52 -2.34
N PHE A 209 -13.22 -22.37 -3.01
CA PHE A 209 -12.97 -21.07 -2.38
C PHE A 209 -14.27 -20.35 -1.97
N GLN A 210 -15.43 -20.84 -2.44
CA GLN A 210 -16.74 -20.25 -2.15
C GLN A 210 -17.00 -20.23 -0.64
N ARG A 211 -17.03 -19.02 -0.06
CA ARG A 211 -17.27 -18.79 1.38
C ARG A 211 -16.26 -19.48 2.31
N GLN A 212 -15.12 -19.92 1.80
CA GLN A 212 -14.06 -20.53 2.60
C GLN A 212 -12.97 -19.50 2.92
N PRO A 213 -12.79 -19.15 4.19
CA PRO A 213 -11.76 -18.20 4.55
C PRO A 213 -10.36 -18.84 4.58
N VAL A 214 -9.37 -18.04 4.21
CA VAL A 214 -7.95 -18.32 4.42
C VAL A 214 -7.42 -17.46 5.56
N LYS A 215 -6.40 -17.95 6.26
CA LYS A 215 -5.64 -17.16 7.23
C LYS A 215 -4.49 -16.48 6.52
N VAL A 216 -4.39 -15.16 6.68
CA VAL A 216 -3.30 -14.37 6.13
C VAL A 216 -2.50 -13.73 7.26
N GLY A 217 -1.22 -13.46 7.02
CA GLY A 217 -0.39 -12.76 7.99
C GLY A 217 0.88 -12.22 7.39
N VAL A 218 1.42 -11.19 8.04
CA VAL A 218 2.69 -10.53 7.72
C VAL A 218 3.42 -10.25 9.02
N GLY A 219 4.71 -10.59 9.09
CA GLY A 219 5.54 -10.24 10.24
C GLY A 219 6.99 -10.67 10.09
N LEU A 220 7.84 -10.17 10.97
CA LEU A 220 9.26 -10.53 10.99
C LEU A 220 9.42 -11.98 11.44
N VAL A 221 10.30 -12.72 10.76
CA VAL A 221 10.65 -14.09 11.12
C VAL A 221 11.14 -14.14 12.57
N GLY A 222 10.58 -15.07 13.35
CA GLY A 222 10.88 -15.23 14.78
C GLY A 222 10.04 -14.35 15.72
N SER A 223 9.22 -13.43 15.19
CA SER A 223 8.25 -12.66 15.97
C SER A 223 6.87 -13.32 15.95
N GLU A 224 6.01 -12.97 16.92
CA GLU A 224 4.62 -13.40 16.91
C GLU A 224 3.86 -12.69 15.78
N VAL A 225 3.32 -13.46 14.83
CA VAL A 225 2.57 -12.93 13.69
C VAL A 225 1.08 -13.03 13.96
N THR A 226 0.39 -11.88 14.02
CA THR A 226 -1.07 -11.86 14.09
C THR A 226 -1.65 -12.31 12.75
N LYS A 227 -2.48 -13.35 12.79
CA LYS A 227 -3.15 -13.87 11.60
C LYS A 227 -4.56 -13.30 11.50
N GLN A 228 -4.90 -12.80 10.33
CA GLN A 228 -6.23 -12.30 10.00
C GLN A 228 -6.95 -13.27 9.07
N THR A 229 -8.26 -13.12 8.97
CA THR A 229 -9.11 -13.96 8.10
C THR A 229 -9.42 -13.19 6.82
N ALA A 230 -9.12 -13.78 5.67
CA ALA A 230 -9.41 -13.22 4.36
C ALA A 230 -10.17 -14.22 3.50
N TYR A 231 -10.84 -13.72 2.46
CA TYR A 231 -11.50 -14.53 1.44
C TYR A 231 -10.78 -14.34 0.11
N LEU A 232 -10.70 -15.40 -0.70
CA LEU A 232 -10.10 -15.34 -2.04
C LEU A 232 -11.13 -15.17 -3.15
N GLU A 233 -12.42 -15.27 -2.84
CA GLU A 233 -13.53 -15.08 -3.77
C GLU A 233 -14.52 -14.07 -3.20
N ASN A 234 -14.96 -13.12 -4.02
CA ASN A 234 -15.92 -12.09 -3.63
C ASN A 234 -17.36 -12.51 -3.97
N VAL A 235 -17.99 -13.26 -3.06
CA VAL A 235 -19.36 -13.77 -3.25
C VAL A 235 -20.43 -12.65 -3.20
N ASP A 236 -20.12 -11.49 -2.61
CA ASP A 236 -21.09 -10.40 -2.43
C ASP A 236 -21.34 -9.60 -3.72
N SER A 237 -20.37 -9.60 -4.64
CA SER A 237 -20.50 -8.92 -5.94
C SER A 237 -21.61 -9.52 -6.80
N GLU A 238 -21.75 -10.85 -6.80
CA GLU A 238 -22.86 -11.54 -7.47
C GLU A 238 -24.22 -11.29 -6.79
N TRP A 239 -24.26 -11.23 -5.45
CA TRP A 239 -25.52 -11.02 -4.73
C TRP A 239 -26.07 -9.60 -4.94
N ARG A 240 -25.19 -8.58 -4.97
CA ARG A 240 -25.58 -7.19 -5.27
C ARG A 240 -25.97 -6.99 -6.74
N GLN A 241 -25.39 -7.74 -7.68
CA GLN A 241 -25.81 -7.72 -9.08
C GLN A 241 -27.15 -8.43 -9.29
N ARG A 242 -27.40 -9.55 -8.59
CA ARG A 242 -28.67 -10.30 -8.69
C ARG A 242 -29.82 -9.60 -7.93
N HIS A 243 -29.52 -8.77 -6.94
CA HIS A 243 -30.51 -8.02 -6.17
C HIS A 243 -30.04 -6.58 -5.88
N PRO A 244 -30.24 -5.61 -6.80
CA PRO A 244 -30.08 -4.20 -6.46
C PRO A 244 -31.04 -3.83 -5.33
N ILE A 245 -30.52 -3.23 -4.25
CA ILE A 245 -31.34 -2.69 -3.17
C ILE A 245 -32.18 -1.57 -3.76
N VAL A 246 -33.46 -1.85 -4.02
CA VAL A 246 -34.44 -0.80 -4.29
C VAL A 246 -34.65 -0.07 -2.97
N SER A 247 -34.05 1.13 -2.84
CA SER A 247 -34.42 2.07 -1.80
C SER A 247 -35.92 2.32 -1.90
N ARG A 248 -36.72 1.66 -1.06
CA ARG A 248 -38.14 1.98 -0.88
C ARG A 248 -38.21 3.33 -0.17
N GLY A 249 -38.19 4.39 -0.96
CA GLY A 249 -38.54 5.73 -0.53
C GLY A 249 -39.96 5.72 0.03
N ILE A 250 -40.08 6.20 1.27
CA ILE A 250 -41.33 6.49 1.97
C ILE A 250 -42.01 7.66 1.23
N GLY A 251 -43.26 7.50 0.77
CA GLY A 251 -44.02 8.59 0.16
C GLY A 251 -45.37 8.26 -0.51
N LEU A 252 -46.40 8.06 0.33
CA LEU A 252 -47.78 8.59 0.24
C LEU A 252 -48.67 8.48 -1.04
N PHE A 253 -49.72 7.64 -0.90
CA PHE A 253 -51.15 7.74 -1.29
C PHE A 253 -51.72 7.74 -2.75
N ASN A 254 -52.55 6.71 -2.98
CA ASN A 254 -53.92 6.64 -3.56
C ASN A 254 -54.21 6.95 -5.06
N LEU A 255 -54.81 5.99 -5.78
CA LEU A 255 -56.27 5.90 -6.00
C LEU A 255 -56.72 4.59 -6.72
N ASN A 256 -57.78 3.99 -6.18
CA ASN A 256 -58.80 3.09 -6.75
C ASN A 256 -58.62 2.44 -8.14
N ARG A 257 -58.58 1.09 -8.15
CA ARG A 257 -59.54 0.29 -8.96
C ARG A 257 -59.73 -1.12 -8.41
N ARG A 258 -60.97 -1.43 -7.99
CA ARG A 258 -61.43 -2.78 -7.68
C ARG A 258 -61.67 -3.56 -8.98
N ARG A 259 -61.24 -4.83 -9.03
CA ARG A 259 -62.07 -5.94 -9.50
C ARG A 259 -61.52 -7.28 -9.01
N VAL A 260 -62.44 -8.08 -8.47
CA VAL A 260 -62.29 -9.41 -7.87
C VAL A 260 -62.39 -10.48 -8.96
N THR A 261 -61.60 -11.56 -8.93
CA THR A 261 -62.08 -12.97 -8.84
C THR A 261 -60.97 -14.04 -8.87
N ILE A 262 -61.12 -14.97 -7.91
CA ILE A 262 -60.90 -16.45 -7.94
C ILE A 262 -59.49 -17.03 -7.75
N SER A 263 -59.26 -17.41 -6.49
CA SER A 263 -58.73 -18.69 -5.96
C SER A 263 -57.91 -19.62 -6.87
N THR A 264 -56.62 -19.75 -6.55
CA THR A 264 -55.99 -21.07 -6.39
C THR A 264 -54.89 -20.93 -5.33
N GLN A 265 -55.14 -21.43 -4.13
CA GLN A 265 -54.15 -21.49 -3.06
C GLN A 265 -53.17 -22.64 -3.37
N VAL A 266 -51.97 -22.30 -3.83
CA VAL A 266 -50.81 -23.20 -3.72
C VAL A 266 -50.08 -22.81 -2.45
N ALA A 267 -50.09 -23.72 -1.47
CA ALA A 267 -49.41 -23.55 -0.20
C ALA A 267 -47.89 -23.46 -0.41
N MET A 268 -47.31 -22.34 -0.01
CA MET A 268 -45.86 -22.14 0.06
C MET A 268 -45.29 -22.98 1.21
N PRO A 269 -44.22 -23.75 1.02
CA PRO A 269 -43.55 -24.42 2.13
C PRO A 269 -42.96 -23.38 3.09
N HIS A 270 -43.29 -23.55 4.36
CA HIS A 270 -42.84 -22.77 5.50
C HIS A 270 -41.30 -22.71 5.56
N GLU A 271 -40.73 -21.51 5.41
CA GLU A 271 -39.33 -21.24 5.73
C GLU A 271 -39.08 -21.64 7.18
N THR A 272 -38.21 -22.64 7.38
CA THR A 272 -37.66 -22.90 8.71
C THR A 272 -36.47 -21.98 8.87
N THR A 273 -36.73 -20.80 9.43
CA THR A 273 -35.73 -19.80 9.82
C THR A 273 -34.76 -20.42 10.82
N ARG A 274 -33.67 -21.05 10.36
CA ARG A 274 -32.47 -21.29 11.17
C ARG A 274 -31.56 -20.06 11.07
N ASN A 275 -32.09 -18.92 11.53
CA ASN A 275 -31.27 -17.74 11.83
C ASN A 275 -30.80 -17.87 13.27
N ASN A 276 -29.71 -18.61 13.49
CA ASN A 276 -28.92 -18.58 14.73
C ASN A 276 -27.42 -18.69 14.41
N ALA A 277 -26.98 -18.14 13.27
CA ALA A 277 -25.60 -17.71 13.15
C ALA A 277 -25.57 -16.25 13.62
N PRO A 278 -24.72 -15.88 14.60
CA PRO A 278 -24.56 -14.47 14.93
C PRO A 278 -24.19 -13.74 13.65
N ALA A 279 -24.82 -12.59 13.41
CA ALA A 279 -24.41 -11.69 12.36
C ALA A 279 -22.96 -11.29 12.66
N GLU A 280 -22.00 -12.03 12.12
CA GLU A 280 -20.60 -11.64 12.17
C GLU A 280 -20.52 -10.28 11.47
N ASP A 281 -20.07 -9.31 12.23
CA ASP A 281 -19.81 -7.94 11.81
C ASP A 281 -19.07 -7.93 10.47
N CYS A 282 -19.81 -7.67 9.38
CA CYS A 282 -19.28 -7.69 8.02
C CYS A 282 -18.40 -6.48 7.71
N SER A 283 -18.17 -5.58 8.67
CA SER A 283 -17.36 -4.36 8.47
C SER A 283 -15.84 -4.61 8.39
N HIS A 284 -15.38 -5.82 8.74
CA HIS A 284 -13.95 -6.16 8.81
C HIS A 284 -13.50 -7.34 7.94
N ARG A 285 -14.28 -7.74 6.93
CA ARG A 285 -13.90 -8.85 6.04
C ARG A 285 -12.88 -8.41 4.98
N ILE A 286 -11.70 -9.02 4.99
CA ILE A 286 -10.71 -8.86 3.92
C ILE A 286 -11.18 -9.69 2.72
N VAL A 287 -11.53 -9.03 1.63
CA VAL A 287 -12.03 -9.62 0.38
C VAL A 287 -11.14 -9.18 -0.79
N PRO A 288 -11.07 -9.95 -1.88
CA PRO A 288 -10.23 -9.58 -3.00
C PRO A 288 -10.81 -8.35 -3.72
N LYS A 289 -9.93 -7.53 -4.27
CA LYS A 289 -10.26 -6.37 -5.10
C LYS A 289 -9.68 -6.56 -6.49
N GLU A 290 -10.44 -6.18 -7.50
CA GLU A 290 -9.96 -6.16 -8.88
C GLU A 290 -9.06 -4.95 -9.10
N ARG A 291 -7.94 -5.18 -9.78
CA ARG A 291 -6.95 -4.18 -10.18
C ARG A 291 -7.24 -3.69 -11.59
N GLU A 292 -6.59 -2.59 -11.97
CA GLU A 292 -6.69 -2.03 -13.33
C GLU A 292 -6.13 -2.96 -14.41
N ASP A 293 -5.24 -3.90 -14.05
CA ASP A 293 -4.64 -4.90 -14.93
C ASP A 293 -5.44 -6.22 -15.00
N GLY A 294 -6.65 -6.26 -14.42
CA GLY A 294 -7.53 -7.43 -14.42
C GLY A 294 -7.14 -8.54 -13.44
N TRP A 295 -6.06 -8.36 -12.66
CA TRP A 295 -5.72 -9.27 -11.57
C TRP A 295 -6.54 -8.95 -10.32
N LEU A 296 -6.79 -9.95 -9.48
CA LEU A 296 -7.31 -9.76 -8.13
C LEU A 296 -6.15 -9.58 -7.16
N GLU A 297 -6.34 -8.72 -6.15
CA GLU A 297 -5.43 -8.60 -5.01
C GLU A 297 -6.18 -8.77 -3.69
N VAL A 298 -5.56 -9.46 -2.73
CA VAL A 298 -6.05 -9.56 -1.35
C VAL A 298 -4.95 -9.14 -0.38
N GLN A 299 -5.28 -8.30 0.59
CA GLN A 299 -4.31 -7.80 1.56
C GLN A 299 -3.94 -8.91 2.56
N LEU A 300 -2.64 -9.14 2.75
CA LEU A 300 -2.12 -10.14 3.67
C LEU A 300 -1.82 -9.57 5.07
N GLY A 301 -1.53 -8.28 5.13
CA GLY A 301 -1.22 -7.57 6.38
C GLY A 301 -0.59 -6.21 6.14
N VAL A 302 -0.14 -5.58 7.22
CA VAL A 302 0.66 -4.34 7.20
C VAL A 302 1.91 -4.53 8.04
N PHE A 303 2.98 -3.84 7.67
CA PHE A 303 4.26 -3.88 8.36
C PHE A 303 4.92 -2.50 8.29
N PHE A 304 5.42 -1.99 9.42
CA PHE A 304 6.17 -0.74 9.44
C PHE A 304 7.66 -1.03 9.51
N HIS A 305 8.42 -0.59 8.49
CA HIS A 305 9.87 -0.68 8.50
C HIS A 305 10.45 0.60 9.11
N ASP A 306 10.99 0.51 10.32
CA ASP A 306 11.53 1.67 11.06
C ASP A 306 12.99 2.01 10.71
N GLY A 307 13.66 1.17 9.91
CA GLY A 307 15.07 1.33 9.52
C GLY A 307 16.09 1.00 10.61
N ARG A 308 15.67 0.47 11.76
CA ARG A 308 16.56 0.16 12.89
C ARG A 308 16.91 -1.32 13.00
N VAL A 309 15.93 -2.16 12.65
CA VAL A 309 16.08 -3.61 12.71
C VAL A 309 16.03 -4.16 11.30
N ASN A 310 17.08 -4.87 10.94
CA ASN A 310 17.14 -5.65 9.72
C ASN A 310 16.70 -7.07 10.03
N GLY A 311 15.96 -7.66 9.10
CA GLY A 311 15.49 -9.04 9.22
C GLY A 311 14.76 -9.48 7.97
N GLU A 312 14.18 -10.66 8.07
CA GLU A 312 13.37 -11.23 7.00
C GLU A 312 11.89 -11.04 7.34
N LEU A 313 11.16 -10.39 6.44
CA LEU A 313 9.71 -10.24 6.51
C LEU A 313 9.07 -11.47 5.86
N GLU A 314 8.26 -12.21 6.62
CA GLU A 314 7.47 -13.34 6.11
C GLU A 314 6.02 -12.90 5.87
N MET A 315 5.46 -13.31 4.73
CA MET A 315 4.05 -13.14 4.39
C MET A 315 3.46 -14.52 4.12
N SER A 316 2.25 -14.80 4.61
CA SER A 316 1.67 -16.13 4.51
C SER A 316 0.18 -16.11 4.15
N VAL A 317 -0.22 -17.12 3.38
CA VAL A 317 -1.62 -17.49 3.09
C VAL A 317 -1.77 -18.96 3.45
N LEU A 318 -2.63 -19.25 4.43
CA LEU A 318 -2.76 -20.55 5.06
C LEU A 318 -4.20 -20.97 5.12
N GLU A 319 -4.48 -22.16 4.61
CA GLU A 319 -5.76 -22.81 4.77
C GLU A 319 -5.58 -24.23 5.27
N VAL A 320 -5.90 -24.41 6.56
CA VAL A 320 -5.45 -25.57 7.34
C VAL A 320 -6.59 -26.34 7.97
N LYS A 321 -7.81 -25.78 8.01
CA LYS A 321 -8.90 -26.30 8.85
C LYS A 321 -10.13 -26.80 8.09
N GLY A 322 -10.30 -26.42 6.82
CA GLY A 322 -11.50 -26.76 6.06
C GLY A 322 -11.49 -28.17 5.45
N GLY A 323 -10.32 -28.69 5.06
CA GLY A 323 -10.20 -29.98 4.35
C GLY A 323 -10.89 -30.00 2.97
N HIS A 324 -11.47 -28.88 2.54
CA HIS A 324 -12.18 -28.74 1.27
C HIS A 324 -11.18 -28.70 0.12
N TRP A 325 -11.46 -29.46 -0.94
CA TRP A 325 -10.66 -29.46 -2.16
C TRP A 325 -10.79 -28.14 -2.91
N LYS A 326 -9.65 -27.63 -3.41
CA LYS A 326 -9.53 -26.32 -4.05
C LYS A 326 -8.71 -26.37 -5.30
N SER A 327 -9.14 -25.59 -6.28
CA SER A 327 -8.56 -25.58 -7.63
C SER A 327 -8.77 -24.21 -8.26
N GLY A 328 -8.08 -23.93 -9.37
CA GLY A 328 -8.31 -22.78 -10.23
C GLY A 328 -7.77 -21.45 -9.70
N LEU A 329 -6.84 -21.49 -8.73
CA LEU A 329 -6.11 -20.30 -8.27
C LEU A 329 -4.83 -20.12 -9.10
N LEU A 330 -4.72 -19.03 -9.85
CA LEU A 330 -3.52 -18.68 -10.62
C LEU A 330 -2.79 -17.53 -9.93
N ILE A 331 -1.58 -17.78 -9.43
CA ILE A 331 -0.82 -16.82 -8.60
C ILE A 331 0.20 -16.10 -9.46
N GLN A 332 0.15 -14.76 -9.46
CA GLN A 332 1.18 -13.91 -10.04
C GLN A 332 2.31 -13.61 -9.06
N GLY A 333 2.02 -13.49 -7.77
CA GLY A 333 3.04 -13.26 -6.76
C GLY A 333 2.51 -12.60 -5.50
N ILE A 334 3.44 -12.20 -4.63
CA ILE A 334 3.15 -11.36 -3.45
C ILE A 334 3.80 -9.99 -3.65
N GLU A 335 2.98 -8.94 -3.69
CA GLU A 335 3.40 -7.56 -3.87
C GLU A 335 3.47 -6.82 -2.53
N ILE A 336 4.58 -6.15 -2.28
CA ILE A 336 4.86 -5.34 -1.10
C ILE A 336 4.98 -3.90 -1.58
N ARG A 337 4.07 -3.05 -1.13
CA ARG A 337 4.02 -1.64 -1.51
C ARG A 337 3.68 -0.71 -0.34
N PRO A 338 4.12 0.56 -0.37
CA PRO A 338 3.75 1.54 0.63
C PRO A 338 2.23 1.65 0.76
N LYS A 339 1.76 1.84 1.98
CA LYS A 339 0.36 2.08 2.30
C LYS A 339 0.22 3.47 2.92
N ASP A 340 -0.66 4.27 2.32
CA ASP A 340 -1.03 5.57 2.87
C ASP A 340 -1.57 5.37 4.30
N LEU A 341 -1.03 6.12 5.26
CA LEU A 341 -1.67 6.29 6.56
C LEU A 341 -2.95 7.09 6.30
N THR A 342 -4.07 6.41 6.13
CA THR A 342 -5.38 7.06 6.07
C THR A 342 -5.51 7.93 7.31
N THR A 343 -5.41 9.25 7.12
CA THR A 343 -5.52 10.26 8.18
C THR A 343 -6.96 10.70 8.30
#